data_AF-A0A1D9E139-F1
#
_entry.id   AF-A0A1D9E139-F1
#
_cell.length_a   1.000
_cell.length_b   1.000
_cell.length_c   1.000
_cell.angle_alpha   90.00
_cell.angle_beta   90.00
_cell.angle_gamma   90.00
#
_symmetry.space_group_name_H-M   'P 1'
#
loop_
_entity.id
_entity.type
_entity.pdbx_description
1 polymer ?
#
loop_
_entity_poly.entity_id
_entity_poly.type
_entity_poly.pdbx_seq_one_letter_code
_entity_poly.pdbx_strand_id
1 'polypeptide(L)'
;MRQARATIALIAINAVLWVGQILPGSQLTQFLFFAPLLTEAEPWRMLTAGFVHDPSGPMHILLNMYSIFVFGSVLEPMLGKARFIALYLISIFGGSVAVLYLADPFSPVVGASGGFFGLMGAYFVVMRSIGASSTQMVGLIAINLVFGFIIPGISWQGHVGGLLAGGAIASVYANTRKSSQQLSQKLGVLLVLAVFVALTFYRINTWQYAGY
;
A
#
# COMPACT_ATOMS: atom_id res chain seq x y z
N MET A 1 -21.99 14.83 4.35
CA MET A 1 -20.91 13.85 4.10
C MET A 1 -19.93 13.90 5.27
N ARG A 2 -19.61 12.78 5.93
CA ARG A 2 -18.50 12.78 6.91
C ARG A 2 -17.21 13.14 6.15
N GLN A 3 -16.47 14.14 6.61
CA GLN A 3 -15.22 14.56 5.96
C GLN A 3 -14.18 13.42 6.02
N ALA A 4 -13.59 13.08 4.88
CA ALA A 4 -12.51 12.10 4.74
C ALA A 4 -11.16 12.73 5.15
N ARG A 5 -11.03 13.08 6.44
CA ARG A 5 -9.90 13.86 6.95
C ARG A 5 -8.58 13.10 6.85
N ALA A 6 -8.58 11.78 7.02
CA ALA A 6 -7.36 10.98 6.87
C ALA A 6 -6.94 10.90 5.41
N THR A 7 -7.88 10.75 4.48
CA THR A 7 -7.64 10.77 3.04
C THR A 7 -6.95 12.07 2.63
N ILE A 8 -7.50 13.22 3.06
CA ILE A 8 -6.89 14.53 2.80
C ILE A 8 -5.51 14.66 3.47
N ALA A 9 -5.36 14.18 4.70
CA ALA A 9 -4.06 14.19 5.39
C ALA A 9 -3.00 13.37 4.65
N LEU A 10 -3.34 12.17 4.16
CA LEU A 10 -2.44 11.35 3.35
C LEU A 10 -2.05 12.08 2.06
N ILE A 11 -3.01 12.70 1.38
CA ILE A 11 -2.73 13.48 0.16
C ILE A 11 -1.80 14.65 0.47
N ALA A 12 -2.07 15.39 1.53
CA ALA A 12 -1.25 16.52 1.95
C ALA A 12 0.18 16.09 2.32
N ILE A 13 0.34 14.99 3.07
CA ILE A 13 1.66 14.45 3.44
C ILE A 13 2.46 14.11 2.17
N ASN A 14 1.86 13.39 1.22
CA ASN A 14 2.51 13.03 -0.03
C ASN A 14 2.89 14.26 -0.87
N ALA A 15 2.00 15.25 -0.96
CA ALA A 15 2.26 16.49 -1.68
C ALA A 15 3.43 17.27 -1.05
N VAL A 16 3.44 17.41 0.28
CA VAL A 16 4.53 18.09 1.02
C VAL A 16 5.86 17.36 0.80
N LEU A 17 5.88 16.03 0.90
CA LEU A 17 7.09 15.26 0.68
C LEU A 17 7.59 15.39 -0.76
N TRP A 18 6.72 15.30 -1.76
CA TRP A 18 7.13 15.45 -3.16
C TRP A 18 7.64 16.84 -3.48
N VAL A 19 7.04 17.91 -2.93
CA VAL A 19 7.61 19.25 -3.01
C VAL A 19 9.02 19.27 -2.41
N GLY A 20 9.24 18.61 -1.27
CA GLY A 20 10.57 18.44 -0.69
C GLY A 20 11.53 17.63 -1.56
N GLN A 21 11.06 16.65 -2.34
CA GLN A 21 11.88 15.84 -3.24
C GLN A 21 12.40 16.62 -4.46
N ILE A 22 11.63 17.59 -4.96
CA ILE A 22 11.99 18.38 -6.15
C ILE A 22 12.84 19.62 -5.84
N LEU A 23 13.09 19.92 -4.56
CA LEU A 23 13.98 21.02 -4.19
C LEU A 23 15.42 20.74 -4.65
N PRO A 24 16.16 21.76 -5.12
CA PRO A 24 17.56 21.59 -5.52
C PRO A 24 18.41 20.96 -4.41
N GLY A 25 19.15 19.90 -4.74
CA GLY A 25 20.03 19.20 -3.79
C GLY A 25 19.30 18.28 -2.79
N SER A 26 18.00 18.05 -2.94
CA SER A 26 17.24 17.17 -2.05
C SER A 26 17.74 15.73 -2.10
N GLN A 27 17.97 15.14 -0.92
CA GLN A 27 18.27 13.72 -0.74
C GLN A 27 17.05 12.94 -0.22
N LEU A 28 15.88 13.57 -0.18
CA LEU A 28 14.70 13.00 0.47
C LEU A 28 14.28 11.65 -0.15
N THR A 29 14.35 11.52 -1.47
CA THR A 29 14.12 10.24 -2.15
C THR A 29 15.11 9.18 -1.67
N GLN A 30 16.40 9.52 -1.58
CA GLN A 30 17.48 8.60 -1.20
C GLN A 30 17.33 8.07 0.23
N PHE A 31 16.76 8.86 1.15
CA PHE A 31 16.50 8.44 2.53
C PHE A 31 15.23 7.61 2.69
N LEU A 32 14.29 7.66 1.74
CA LEU A 32 12.95 7.11 1.92
C LEU A 32 12.54 6.03 0.92
N PHE A 33 13.20 5.90 -0.24
CA PHE A 33 12.93 4.82 -1.19
C PHE A 33 13.16 3.46 -0.54
N PHE A 34 12.50 2.44 -1.05
CA PHE A 34 12.71 1.06 -0.63
C PHE A 34 13.48 0.31 -1.70
N ALA A 35 14.61 -0.29 -1.34
CA ALA A 35 15.22 -1.37 -2.10
C ALA A 35 15.28 -2.59 -1.18
N PRO A 36 14.96 -3.80 -1.66
CA PRO A 36 14.93 -4.97 -0.81
C PRO A 36 16.22 -5.23 -0.03
N LEU A 37 17.40 -5.00 -0.61
CA LEU A 37 18.69 -5.21 0.07
C LEU A 37 18.82 -4.39 1.37
N LEU A 38 18.14 -3.25 1.45
CA LEU A 38 18.19 -2.36 2.62
C LEU A 38 17.26 -2.81 3.74
N THR A 39 16.45 -3.87 3.57
CA THR A 39 15.41 -4.22 4.55
C THR A 39 15.97 -4.48 5.94
N GLU A 40 17.11 -5.16 6.06
CA GLU A 40 17.70 -5.49 7.37
C GLU A 40 18.19 -4.24 8.11
N ALA A 41 18.92 -3.37 7.42
CA ALA A 41 19.51 -2.17 8.02
C ALA A 41 18.49 -1.03 8.19
N GLU A 42 17.54 -0.90 7.26
CA GLU A 42 16.64 0.26 7.15
C GLU A 42 15.16 -0.17 6.94
N PRO A 43 14.56 -0.98 7.83
CA PRO A 43 13.24 -1.58 7.63
C PRO A 43 12.10 -0.56 7.51
N TRP A 44 12.27 0.65 8.05
CA TRP A 44 11.27 1.72 7.92
C TRP A 44 10.99 2.09 6.45
N ARG A 45 11.96 1.85 5.55
CA ARG A 45 11.82 2.12 4.11
C ARG A 45 10.68 1.35 3.48
N MET A 46 10.35 0.17 4.00
CA MET A 46 9.19 -0.60 3.56
C MET A 46 7.86 0.13 3.75
N LEU A 47 7.79 1.15 4.63
CA LEU A 47 6.63 2.03 4.77
C LEU A 47 6.87 3.41 4.15
N THR A 48 8.03 4.03 4.37
CA THR A 48 8.29 5.40 3.91
C THR A 48 8.33 5.54 2.40
N ALA A 49 8.71 4.48 1.68
CA ALA A 49 8.69 4.47 0.22
C ALA A 49 7.28 4.71 -0.36
N GLY A 50 6.25 4.35 0.41
CA GLY A 50 4.85 4.63 0.09
C GLY A 50 4.45 6.11 0.15
N PHE A 51 5.38 7.00 0.54
CA PHE A 51 5.13 8.43 0.71
C PHE A 51 6.03 9.34 -0.13
N VAL A 52 6.99 8.77 -0.85
CA VAL A 52 7.83 9.47 -1.82
C VAL A 52 7.47 9.02 -3.23
N HIS A 53 7.67 9.89 -4.21
CA HIS A 53 7.33 9.62 -5.61
C HIS A 53 8.51 9.91 -6.54
N ASP A 54 8.34 9.61 -7.82
CA ASP A 54 9.35 9.96 -8.83
C ASP A 54 9.52 11.49 -8.89
N PRO A 55 10.71 12.04 -8.61
CA PRO A 55 10.95 13.48 -8.66
C PRO A 55 11.13 14.01 -10.09
N SER A 56 11.29 13.14 -11.09
CA SER A 56 11.51 13.55 -12.49
C SER A 56 10.25 14.11 -13.16
N GLY A 57 9.06 13.81 -12.63
CA GLY A 57 7.80 14.33 -13.16
C GLY A 57 6.61 14.15 -12.23
N PRO A 58 5.59 15.05 -12.32
CA PRO A 58 4.47 15.07 -11.40
C PRO A 58 3.43 13.98 -11.66
N MET A 59 3.44 13.34 -12.84
CA MET A 59 2.36 12.43 -13.25
C MET A 59 2.16 11.27 -12.26
N HIS A 60 3.26 10.71 -11.76
CA HIS A 60 3.21 9.60 -10.81
C HIS A 60 2.48 9.98 -9.50
N ILE A 61 2.83 11.12 -8.89
CA ILE A 61 2.14 11.58 -7.68
C ILE A 61 0.69 11.97 -7.97
N LEU A 62 0.42 12.68 -9.07
CA LEU A 62 -0.93 13.13 -9.40
C LEU A 62 -1.92 11.97 -9.53
N LEU A 63 -1.52 10.90 -10.23
CA LEU A 63 -2.34 9.69 -10.38
C LEU A 63 -2.57 8.98 -9.04
N ASN A 64 -1.56 8.91 -8.17
CA ASN A 64 -1.71 8.34 -6.84
C ASN A 64 -2.66 9.18 -5.97
N MET A 65 -2.52 10.51 -5.98
CA MET A 65 -3.35 11.38 -5.14
C MET A 65 -4.81 11.36 -5.59
N TYR A 66 -5.04 11.36 -6.91
CA TYR A 66 -6.37 11.19 -7.47
C TYR A 66 -6.98 9.84 -7.04
N SER A 67 -6.21 8.77 -7.12
CA SER A 67 -6.68 7.43 -6.75
C SER A 67 -6.98 7.32 -5.25
N ILE A 68 -6.10 7.82 -4.39
CA ILE A 68 -6.33 7.89 -2.95
C ILE A 68 -7.56 8.73 -2.64
N PHE A 69 -7.76 9.86 -3.32
CA PHE A 69 -8.96 10.68 -3.14
C PHE A 69 -10.23 9.91 -3.50
N VAL A 70 -10.28 9.27 -4.66
CA VAL A 70 -11.47 8.54 -5.14
C VAL A 70 -11.83 7.40 -4.18
N PHE A 71 -10.88 6.54 -3.86
CA PHE A 71 -11.15 5.37 -3.01
C PHE A 71 -11.27 5.74 -1.53
N GLY A 72 -10.41 6.63 -1.04
CA GLY A 72 -10.41 7.08 0.35
C GLY A 72 -11.69 7.85 0.72
N SER A 73 -12.22 8.67 -0.18
CA SER A 73 -13.48 9.38 0.03
C SER A 73 -14.68 8.46 0.24
N VAL A 74 -14.60 7.21 -0.25
CA VAL A 74 -15.65 6.20 -0.04
C VAL A 74 -15.31 5.31 1.16
N LEU A 75 -14.09 4.77 1.23
CA LEU A 75 -13.70 3.79 2.24
C LEU A 75 -13.55 4.39 3.63
N GLU A 76 -13.01 5.61 3.77
CA GLU A 76 -12.82 6.23 5.09
C GLU A 76 -14.15 6.46 5.84
N PRO A 77 -15.22 7.03 5.22
CA PRO A 77 -16.52 7.15 5.88
C PRO A 77 -17.13 5.81 6.28
N MET A 78 -16.89 4.75 5.50
CA MET A 78 -17.42 3.40 5.76
C MET A 78 -16.68 2.68 6.90
N LEU A 79 -15.36 2.79 6.93
CA LEU A 79 -14.51 2.08 7.89
C LEU A 79 -14.28 2.87 9.18
N GLY A 80 -14.30 4.19 9.09
CA GLY A 80 -13.78 5.12 10.09
C GLY A 80 -12.27 5.34 9.95
N LYS A 81 -11.81 6.50 10.41
CA LYS A 81 -10.43 7.00 10.28
C LYS A 81 -9.35 5.96 10.64
N ALA A 82 -9.44 5.35 11.84
CA ALA A 82 -8.38 4.47 12.33
C ALA A 82 -8.22 3.20 11.47
N ARG A 83 -9.34 2.59 11.08
CA ARG A 83 -9.35 1.38 10.23
C ARG A 83 -8.88 1.68 8.82
N PHE A 84 -9.26 2.83 8.27
CA PHE A 84 -8.79 3.28 6.96
C PHE A 84 -7.27 3.48 6.95
N ILE A 85 -6.71 4.16 7.96
CA ILE A 85 -5.25 4.35 8.07
C ILE A 85 -4.53 3.00 8.21
N ALA A 86 -5.01 2.12 9.08
CA ALA A 86 -4.42 0.79 9.24
C ALA A 86 -4.44 -0.02 7.93
N LEU A 87 -5.57 -0.02 7.23
CA LEU A 87 -5.70 -0.66 5.92
C LEU A 87 -4.70 -0.09 4.91
N TYR A 88 -4.59 1.23 4.81
CA TYR A 88 -3.67 1.88 3.88
C TYR A 88 -2.20 1.56 4.18
N LEU A 89 -1.77 1.69 5.44
CA LEU A 89 -0.38 1.43 5.85
C LEU A 89 0.00 -0.06 5.73
N ILE A 90 -0.89 -0.97 6.12
CA ILE A 90 -0.64 -2.42 5.96
C ILE A 90 -0.60 -2.80 4.48
N SER A 91 -1.35 -2.10 3.62
CA SER A 91 -1.29 -2.32 2.18
C SER A 91 0.04 -1.87 1.58
N ILE A 92 0.58 -0.71 2.00
CA ILE A 92 1.95 -0.30 1.64
C ILE A 92 2.94 -1.37 2.08
N PHE A 93 2.85 -1.83 3.34
CA PHE A 93 3.78 -2.83 3.87
C PHE A 93 3.69 -4.16 3.11
N GLY A 94 2.49 -4.65 2.82
CA GLY A 94 2.28 -5.86 2.02
C GLY A 94 2.81 -5.73 0.59
N GLY A 95 2.71 -4.54 -0.01
CA GLY A 95 3.38 -4.21 -1.27
C GLY A 95 4.90 -4.36 -1.16
N SER A 96 5.51 -3.78 -0.14
CA SER A 96 6.96 -3.90 0.11
C SER A 96 7.40 -5.33 0.39
N VAL A 97 6.58 -6.15 1.08
CA VAL A 97 6.85 -7.58 1.25
C VAL A 97 6.86 -8.29 -0.10
N ALA A 98 5.90 -8.03 -0.99
CA ALA A 98 5.92 -8.63 -2.33
C ALA A 98 7.15 -8.19 -3.15
N VAL A 99 7.53 -6.92 -3.08
CA VAL A 99 8.76 -6.40 -3.70
C VAL A 99 10.00 -7.12 -3.16
N LEU A 100 10.09 -7.34 -1.85
CA LEU A 100 11.20 -8.06 -1.19
C LEU A 100 11.38 -9.50 -1.72
N TYR A 101 10.31 -10.16 -2.13
CA TYR A 101 10.37 -11.54 -2.66
C TYR A 101 10.57 -11.61 -4.17
N LEU A 102 10.02 -10.65 -4.91
CA LEU A 102 9.78 -10.79 -6.36
C LEU A 102 10.51 -9.74 -7.22
N ALA A 103 11.12 -8.73 -6.63
CA ALA A 103 11.90 -7.72 -7.36
C ALA A 103 13.41 -8.00 -7.27
N ASP A 104 14.16 -7.35 -8.15
CA ASP A 104 15.62 -7.27 -8.04
C ASP A 104 15.99 -6.58 -6.71
N PRO A 105 16.90 -7.17 -5.89
CA PRO A 105 17.24 -6.63 -4.58
C PRO A 105 17.85 -5.22 -4.58
N PHE A 106 18.44 -4.79 -5.69
CA PHE A 106 19.08 -3.49 -5.86
C PHE A 106 18.14 -2.45 -6.47
N SER A 107 16.99 -2.87 -7.02
CA SER A 107 16.07 -1.95 -7.69
C SER A 107 15.30 -1.11 -6.66
N PRO A 108 15.46 0.23 -6.67
CA PRO A 108 14.68 1.10 -5.79
C PRO A 108 13.23 1.18 -6.27
N VAL A 109 12.31 1.26 -5.30
CA VAL A 109 10.88 1.52 -5.53
C VAL A 109 10.41 2.69 -4.66
N VAL A 110 9.49 3.47 -5.22
CA VAL A 110 8.82 4.61 -4.59
C VAL A 110 7.36 4.61 -5.02
N GLY A 111 6.50 5.24 -4.23
CA GLY A 111 5.13 5.58 -4.61
C GLY A 111 4.09 4.98 -3.70
N ALA A 112 3.00 5.72 -3.53
CA ALA A 112 1.84 5.33 -2.72
C ALA A 112 1.01 4.17 -3.32
N SER A 113 1.43 3.61 -4.45
CA SER A 113 0.60 2.72 -5.26
C SER A 113 0.28 1.39 -4.57
N GLY A 114 1.18 0.86 -3.72
CA GLY A 114 0.85 -0.30 -2.87
C GLY A 114 -0.35 -0.03 -1.95
N GLY A 115 -0.43 1.18 -1.38
CA GLY A 115 -1.59 1.64 -0.62
C GLY A 115 -2.83 1.76 -1.49
N PHE A 116 -2.73 2.39 -2.66
CA PHE A 116 -3.82 2.51 -3.63
C PHE A 116 -4.38 1.15 -4.07
N PHE A 117 -3.55 0.20 -4.48
CA PHE A 117 -4.00 -1.15 -4.84
C PHE A 117 -4.67 -1.87 -3.66
N GLY A 118 -4.19 -1.63 -2.44
CA GLY A 118 -4.88 -2.08 -1.24
C GLY A 118 -6.28 -1.48 -1.06
N LEU A 119 -6.46 -0.20 -1.37
CA LEU A 119 -7.78 0.43 -1.40
C LEU A 119 -8.70 -0.19 -2.48
N MET A 120 -8.16 -0.55 -3.65
CA MET A 120 -8.94 -1.26 -4.69
C MET A 120 -9.39 -2.65 -4.20
N GLY A 121 -8.48 -3.41 -3.58
CA GLY A 121 -8.78 -4.72 -3.01
C GLY A 121 -9.81 -4.62 -1.89
N ALA A 122 -9.69 -3.60 -1.05
CA ALA A 122 -10.65 -3.31 0.00
C ALA A 122 -12.04 -2.98 -0.55
N TYR A 123 -12.10 -2.11 -1.55
CA TYR A 123 -13.35 -1.73 -2.20
C TYR A 123 -14.03 -2.94 -2.84
N PHE A 124 -13.26 -3.80 -3.55
CA PHE A 124 -13.77 -5.05 -4.11
C PHE A 124 -14.42 -5.95 -3.05
N VAL A 125 -13.74 -6.17 -1.92
CA VAL A 125 -14.26 -6.98 -0.81
C VAL A 125 -15.50 -6.36 -0.20
N VAL A 126 -15.50 -5.04 0.03
CA VAL A 126 -16.66 -4.33 0.58
C VAL A 126 -17.88 -4.50 -0.32
N MET A 127 -17.75 -4.28 -1.63
CA MET A 127 -18.82 -4.45 -2.62
C MET A 127 -19.40 -5.88 -2.59
N ARG A 128 -18.53 -6.89 -2.62
CA ARG A 128 -18.93 -8.31 -2.52
C ARG A 128 -19.68 -8.60 -1.21
N SER A 129 -19.19 -8.06 -0.11
CA SER A 129 -19.73 -8.31 1.23
C SER A 129 -21.09 -7.67 1.50
N ILE A 130 -21.56 -6.79 0.60
CA ILE A 130 -22.91 -6.19 0.66
C ILE A 130 -23.79 -6.67 -0.51
N GLY A 131 -23.34 -7.65 -1.29
CA GLY A 131 -24.09 -8.20 -2.43
C GLY A 131 -24.11 -7.30 -3.67
N ALA A 132 -23.28 -6.26 -3.73
CA ALA A 132 -23.20 -5.37 -4.89
C ALA A 132 -22.33 -5.96 -6.01
N SER A 133 -22.60 -5.56 -7.25
CA SER A 133 -21.79 -5.97 -8.40
C SER A 133 -20.35 -5.44 -8.27
N SER A 134 -19.38 -6.29 -8.59
CA SER A 134 -17.95 -5.98 -8.52
C SER A 134 -17.27 -6.04 -9.90
N THR A 135 -18.03 -6.27 -10.97
CA THR A 135 -17.49 -6.49 -12.33
C THR A 135 -16.62 -5.33 -12.80
N GLN A 136 -17.08 -4.09 -12.62
CA GLN A 136 -16.31 -2.90 -12.97
C GLN A 136 -15.01 -2.79 -12.17
N MET A 137 -15.04 -3.16 -10.88
CA MET A 137 -13.84 -3.15 -10.05
C MET A 137 -12.83 -4.22 -10.49
N VAL A 138 -13.31 -5.42 -10.86
CA VAL A 138 -12.44 -6.47 -11.43
C VAL A 138 -11.78 -5.98 -12.73
N GLY A 139 -12.54 -5.36 -13.63
CA GLY A 139 -11.99 -4.77 -14.86
C GLY A 139 -10.95 -3.69 -14.57
N LEU A 140 -11.22 -2.79 -13.62
CA LEU A 140 -10.29 -1.73 -13.24
C LEU A 140 -9.00 -2.28 -12.61
N ILE A 141 -9.11 -3.28 -11.73
CA ILE A 141 -7.94 -3.99 -11.15
C ILE A 141 -7.12 -4.62 -12.28
N ALA A 142 -7.76 -5.34 -13.20
CA ALA A 142 -7.08 -6.01 -14.30
C ALA A 142 -6.31 -5.02 -15.18
N ILE A 143 -6.95 -3.92 -15.59
CA ILE A 143 -6.32 -2.88 -16.42
C ILE A 143 -5.11 -2.25 -15.69
N ASN A 144 -5.25 -1.89 -14.43
CA ASN A 144 -4.16 -1.28 -13.65
C ASN A 144 -3.00 -2.25 -13.43
N LEU A 145 -3.27 -3.54 -13.21
CA LEU A 145 -2.24 -4.57 -13.14
C LEU A 145 -1.52 -4.73 -14.48
N VAL A 146 -2.26 -4.85 -15.59
CA VAL A 146 -1.68 -4.96 -16.94
C VAL A 146 -0.72 -3.81 -17.21
N PHE A 147 -1.13 -2.56 -16.97
CA PHE A 147 -0.23 -1.42 -17.10
C PHE A 147 1.01 -1.52 -16.21
N GLY A 148 0.87 -2.00 -14.98
CA GLY A 148 2.00 -2.24 -14.09
C GLY A 148 2.99 -3.29 -14.61
N PHE A 149 2.52 -4.31 -15.31
CA PHE A 149 3.39 -5.34 -15.90
C PHE A 149 4.12 -4.88 -17.17
N ILE A 150 3.51 -4.00 -17.97
CA ILE A 150 4.04 -3.64 -19.30
C ILE A 150 4.84 -2.34 -19.31
N ILE A 151 4.60 -1.42 -18.38
CA ILE A 151 5.30 -0.12 -18.33
C ILE A 151 6.58 -0.27 -17.49
N PRO A 152 7.78 -0.10 -18.09
CA PRO A 152 9.03 -0.16 -17.34
C PRO A 152 9.09 0.88 -16.21
N GLY A 153 9.70 0.50 -15.09
CA GLY A 153 9.82 1.36 -13.91
C GLY A 153 8.60 1.33 -12.97
N ILE A 154 7.52 0.64 -13.33
CA ILE A 154 6.39 0.41 -12.41
C ILE A 154 6.59 -0.88 -11.61
N SER A 155 6.48 -0.77 -10.28
CA SER A 155 6.58 -1.92 -9.37
C SER A 155 5.27 -2.72 -9.32
N TRP A 156 5.07 -3.61 -10.28
CA TRP A 156 3.90 -4.51 -10.30
C TRP A 156 3.85 -5.41 -9.06
N GLN A 157 5.00 -5.78 -8.50
CA GLN A 157 5.10 -6.57 -7.26
C GLN A 157 4.42 -5.83 -6.11
N GLY A 158 4.72 -4.53 -5.97
CA GLY A 158 4.11 -3.67 -4.95
C GLY A 158 2.59 -3.56 -5.12
N HIS A 159 2.11 -3.51 -6.36
CA HIS A 159 0.68 -3.48 -6.67
C HIS A 159 -0.04 -4.77 -6.24
N VAL A 160 0.53 -5.92 -6.58
CA VAL A 160 -0.05 -7.23 -6.21
C VAL A 160 -0.03 -7.42 -4.69
N GLY A 161 1.10 -7.14 -4.03
CA GLY A 161 1.22 -7.24 -2.58
C GLY A 161 0.25 -6.32 -1.85
N GLY A 162 0.11 -5.08 -2.32
CA GLY A 162 -0.84 -4.11 -1.79
C GLY A 162 -2.29 -4.56 -1.94
N LEU A 163 -2.67 -5.03 -3.13
CA LEU A 163 -4.01 -5.56 -3.42
C LEU A 163 -4.40 -6.71 -2.48
N LEU A 164 -3.49 -7.67 -2.30
CA LEU A 164 -3.71 -8.84 -1.43
C LEU A 164 -3.81 -8.41 0.05
N ALA A 165 -2.92 -7.54 0.51
CA ALA A 165 -2.93 -7.03 1.88
C ALA A 165 -4.22 -6.24 2.19
N GLY A 166 -4.61 -5.32 1.32
CA GLY A 166 -5.83 -4.53 1.49
C GLY A 166 -7.09 -5.39 1.44
N GLY A 167 -7.14 -6.35 0.53
CA GLY A 167 -8.22 -7.34 0.45
C GLY A 167 -8.32 -8.21 1.71
N ALA A 168 -7.19 -8.66 2.27
CA ALA A 168 -7.15 -9.44 3.50
C ALA A 168 -7.67 -8.62 4.70
N ILE A 169 -7.18 -7.39 4.88
CA ILE A 169 -7.63 -6.50 5.97
C ILE A 169 -9.12 -6.16 5.81
N ALA A 170 -9.57 -5.85 4.60
CA ALA A 170 -10.99 -5.59 4.35
C ALA A 170 -11.86 -6.82 4.61
N SER A 171 -11.36 -8.02 4.35
CA SER A 171 -12.08 -9.28 4.64
C SER A 171 -12.23 -9.47 6.14
N VAL A 172 -11.20 -9.17 6.94
CA VAL A 172 -11.31 -9.16 8.41
C VAL A 172 -12.41 -8.19 8.85
N TYR A 173 -12.42 -6.96 8.34
CA TYR A 173 -13.43 -5.96 8.68
C TYR A 173 -14.84 -6.35 8.24
N ALA A 174 -14.99 -6.89 7.04
CA ALA A 174 -16.27 -7.29 6.47
C ALA A 174 -16.92 -8.43 7.28
N ASN A 175 -16.12 -9.31 7.89
CA ASN A 175 -16.59 -10.46 8.68
C ASN A 175 -16.74 -10.16 10.19
N THR A 176 -16.31 -8.98 10.67
CA THR A 176 -16.32 -8.61 12.09
C THR A 176 -17.04 -7.28 12.36
N ARG A 177 -18.23 -7.12 11.81
CA ARG A 177 -18.96 -5.84 11.84
C ARG A 177 -19.60 -5.51 13.20
N LYS A 178 -19.90 -6.51 14.03
CA LYS A 178 -20.61 -6.32 15.32
C LYS A 178 -19.65 -5.81 16.39
N SER A 179 -20.15 -5.00 17.33
CA SER A 179 -19.37 -4.49 18.46
C SER A 179 -18.77 -5.61 19.33
N SER A 180 -19.49 -6.73 19.48
CA SER A 180 -19.00 -7.93 20.19
C SER A 180 -17.81 -8.61 19.51
N GLN A 181 -17.57 -8.36 18.22
CA GLN A 181 -16.49 -8.97 17.44
C GLN A 181 -15.21 -8.12 17.39
N GLN A 182 -15.13 -7.03 18.17
CA GLN A 182 -13.97 -6.12 18.14
C GLN A 182 -12.65 -6.82 18.48
N LEU A 183 -12.66 -7.79 19.40
CA LEU A 183 -11.45 -8.56 19.72
C LEU A 183 -11.01 -9.40 18.52
N SER A 184 -11.93 -10.18 17.93
CA SER A 184 -11.66 -10.97 16.72
C SER A 184 -11.16 -10.11 15.56
N GLN A 185 -11.71 -8.89 15.40
CA GLN A 185 -11.24 -7.93 14.41
C GLN A 185 -9.79 -7.52 14.64
N LYS A 186 -9.45 -7.13 15.87
CA LYS A 186 -8.08 -6.73 16.24
C LYS A 186 -7.11 -7.89 16.06
N LEU A 187 -7.47 -9.09 16.53
CA LEU A 187 -6.65 -10.29 16.36
C LEU A 187 -6.47 -10.66 14.89
N GLY A 188 -7.51 -10.54 14.06
CA GLY A 188 -7.41 -10.78 12.62
C GLY A 188 -6.47 -9.81 11.92
N VAL A 189 -6.53 -8.51 12.25
CA VAL A 189 -5.60 -7.51 11.71
C VAL A 189 -4.16 -7.80 12.18
N LEU A 190 -3.98 -8.12 13.46
CA LEU A 190 -2.66 -8.44 14.02
C LEU A 190 -2.09 -9.72 13.41
N LEU A 191 -2.93 -10.71 13.10
CA LEU A 191 -2.50 -11.93 12.42
C LEU A 191 -1.99 -11.62 11.00
N VAL A 192 -2.73 -10.82 10.22
CA VAL A 192 -2.28 -10.41 8.88
C VAL A 192 -0.95 -9.67 8.95
N LEU A 193 -0.82 -8.74 9.90
CA LEU A 193 0.44 -8.02 10.11
C LEU A 193 1.58 -8.95 10.54
N ALA A 194 1.32 -9.87 11.47
CA ALA A 194 2.30 -10.84 11.96
C ALA A 194 2.79 -11.78 10.84
N VAL A 195 1.90 -12.19 9.93
CA VAL A 195 2.28 -12.96 8.74
C VAL A 195 3.23 -12.17 7.86
N PHE A 196 2.93 -10.90 7.55
CA PHE A 196 3.83 -10.07 6.75
C PHE A 196 5.19 -9.84 7.43
N VAL A 197 5.20 -9.61 8.75
CA VAL A 197 6.45 -9.47 9.52
C VAL A 197 7.25 -10.78 9.48
N ALA A 198 6.61 -11.92 9.69
CA ALA A 198 7.27 -13.23 9.63
C ALA A 198 7.84 -13.52 8.23
N LEU A 199 7.10 -13.19 7.17
CA LEU A 199 7.59 -13.30 5.78
C LEU A 199 8.79 -12.39 5.52
N THR A 200 8.79 -11.17 6.04
CA THR A 200 9.94 -10.26 5.94
C THR A 200 11.17 -10.86 6.60
N PHE A 201 11.06 -11.30 7.86
CA PHE A 201 12.18 -11.93 8.57
C PHE A 201 12.67 -13.19 7.87
N TYR A 202 11.76 -14.07 7.46
CA TYR A 202 12.13 -15.29 6.73
C TYR A 202 12.98 -14.97 5.50
N ARG A 203 12.56 -13.99 4.70
CA ARG A 203 13.26 -13.62 3.46
C ARG A 203 14.66 -13.06 3.73
N ILE A 204 14.79 -12.14 4.69
CA ILE A 204 16.08 -11.56 5.06
C ILE A 204 17.05 -12.65 5.52
N ASN A 205 16.60 -13.55 6.41
CA ASN A 205 17.43 -14.65 6.89
C ASN A 205 17.87 -15.58 5.74
N THR A 206 16.99 -15.86 4.76
CA THR A 206 17.38 -16.68 3.60
C THR A 206 18.41 -16.00 2.68
N TRP A 207 18.49 -14.68 2.66
CA TRP A 207 19.49 -13.94 1.86
C TRP A 207 20.88 -13.96 2.44
N GLN A 208 20.99 -13.92 3.77
CA GLN A 208 22.27 -14.08 4.46
C GLN A 208 22.95 -15.41 4.09
N TYR A 209 22.17 -16.47 3.85
CA TYR A 209 22.68 -17.76 3.39
C TYR A 209 22.97 -17.83 1.88
N ALA A 210 22.44 -16.87 1.09
CA ALA A 210 22.63 -16.80 -0.36
C ALA A 210 23.78 -15.87 -0.77
N GLY A 211 24.44 -15.19 0.17
CA GLY A 211 25.61 -14.33 -0.08
C GLY A 211 25.27 -12.90 -0.51
N TYR A 212 24.07 -12.41 -0.16
CA TYR A 212 23.69 -10.99 -0.28
C TYR A 212 23.96 -10.24 1.03
#